data_AF-A0A238U7E1-F1
#
_entry.id   AF-A0A238U7E1-F1
#
_cell.length_a   1.000
_cell.length_b   1.000
_cell.length_c   1.000
_cell.angle_alpha   90.00
_cell.angle_beta   90.00
_cell.angle_gamma   90.00
#
_symmetry.space_group_name_H-M   'P 1'
#
loop_
_entity.id
_entity.type
_entity.pdbx_description
1 polymer ?
#
loop_
_entity_poly.entity_id
_entity_poly.type
_entity_poly.pdbx_seq_one_letter_code
_entity_poly.pdbx_strand_id
1 'polypeptide(L)'
;MKVLYSSILVLFISFSVFSQSKEDYKSTLDLVKKAFNEKKSTLLHAKFDSKLQKELEAKAFAKSIDSLHDEKGNISTYELIMEDDKEKNYLVEFENGSMLIVLYLSPNGSISKFHIKDY
;
A
#
# COMPACT_ATOMS: atom_id res chain seq x y z
N MET A 1 23.11 14.64 48.19
CA MET A 1 23.13 14.28 46.76
C MET A 1 22.49 12.91 46.54
N LYS A 2 21.15 12.81 46.55
CA LYS A 2 20.45 11.51 46.38
C LYS A 2 19.25 11.55 45.43
N VAL A 3 18.98 12.69 44.78
CA VAL A 3 17.76 12.90 43.97
C VAL A 3 18.07 13.17 42.49
N LEU A 4 19.34 13.06 42.08
CA LEU A 4 19.77 13.36 40.71
C LEU A 4 19.78 12.13 39.77
N TYR A 5 19.47 10.94 40.28
CA TYR A 5 19.48 9.70 39.47
C TYR A 5 18.10 9.31 38.92
N SER A 6 17.00 9.92 39.38
CA SER A 6 15.65 9.55 38.91
C SER A 6 15.22 10.23 37.60
N SER A 7 15.96 11.23 37.10
CA SER A 7 15.55 11.98 35.92
C SER A 7 16.15 11.48 34.60
N ILE A 8 17.07 10.50 34.63
CA ILE A 8 17.77 10.01 33.43
C ILE A 8 17.10 8.79 32.78
N LEU A 9 16.17 8.12 33.47
CA LEU A 9 15.55 6.89 32.96
C LEU A 9 14.35 7.11 32.02
N VAL A 10 13.92 8.35 31.79
CA VAL A 10 12.73 8.67 30.96
C VAL A 10 13.10 9.03 29.50
N LEU A 11 14.38 9.06 29.15
CA LEU A 11 14.86 9.48 27.82
C LEU A 11 15.00 8.34 26.79
N PHE A 12 14.58 7.12 27.10
CA PHE A 12 14.65 5.96 26.18
C PHE A 12 13.32 5.56 25.54
N ILE A 13 12.26 6.37 25.69
CA ILE A 13 11.11 6.28 24.79
C ILE A 13 11.48 6.99 23.49
N SER A 14 12.52 6.46 22.83
CA SER A 14 12.86 6.82 21.47
C SER A 14 11.65 6.51 20.63
N PHE A 15 11.00 7.57 20.17
CA PHE A 15 9.93 7.53 19.19
C PHE A 15 10.32 6.58 18.08
N SER A 16 9.73 5.38 18.05
CA SER A 16 9.65 4.59 16.83
C SER A 16 8.87 5.45 15.86
N VAL A 17 9.58 6.26 15.08
CA VAL A 17 9.03 6.94 13.92
C VAL A 17 8.53 5.79 13.04
N PHE A 18 7.21 5.57 13.06
CA PHE A 18 6.55 4.43 12.43
C PHE A 18 6.76 4.49 10.92
N SER A 19 7.89 3.98 10.44
CA SER A 19 8.10 3.62 9.04
C SER A 19 7.44 2.26 8.81
N GLN A 20 6.70 2.15 7.72
CA GLN A 20 5.92 0.95 7.40
C GLN A 20 6.88 -0.18 7.07
N SER A 21 6.65 -1.35 7.68
CA SER A 21 7.49 -2.52 7.57
C SER A 21 7.31 -3.23 6.22
N LYS A 22 8.23 -4.13 5.86
CA LYS A 22 8.08 -4.96 4.66
C LYS A 22 6.80 -5.80 4.73
N GLU A 23 6.46 -6.30 5.91
CA GLU A 23 5.24 -7.04 6.20
C GLU A 23 3.97 -6.21 5.97
N ASP A 24 3.95 -4.92 6.32
CA ASP A 24 2.80 -4.03 6.08
C ASP A 24 2.52 -3.87 4.56
N TYR A 25 3.58 -3.68 3.78
CA TYR A 25 3.47 -3.60 2.33
C TYR A 25 3.05 -4.93 1.72
N LYS A 26 3.62 -6.05 2.18
CA LYS A 26 3.23 -7.39 1.73
C LYS A 26 1.76 -7.66 2.01
N SER A 27 1.29 -7.39 3.24
CA SER A 27 -0.12 -7.55 3.61
C SER A 27 -1.04 -6.68 2.75
N THR A 28 -0.61 -5.46 2.44
CA THR A 28 -1.36 -4.58 1.54
C THR A 28 -1.43 -5.13 0.12
N LEU A 29 -0.33 -5.66 -0.43
CA LEU A 29 -0.33 -6.29 -1.76
C LEU A 29 -1.15 -7.58 -1.81
N ASP A 30 -1.12 -8.38 -0.75
CA ASP A 30 -2.00 -9.55 -0.62
C ASP A 30 -3.49 -9.13 -0.66
N LEU A 31 -3.81 -8.01 -0.01
CA LEU A 31 -5.16 -7.41 -0.09
C LEU A 31 -5.47 -6.89 -1.49
N VAL A 32 -4.53 -6.20 -2.16
CA VAL A 32 -4.70 -5.74 -3.55
C VAL A 32 -4.99 -6.93 -4.46
N LYS A 33 -4.14 -7.96 -4.43
CA LYS A 33 -4.31 -9.19 -5.21
C LYS A 33 -5.67 -9.84 -4.95
N LYS A 34 -6.04 -10.00 -3.69
CA LYS A 34 -7.33 -10.60 -3.32
C LYS A 34 -8.51 -9.76 -3.81
N ALA A 35 -8.51 -8.46 -3.52
CA ALA A 35 -9.58 -7.54 -3.90
C ALA A 35 -9.73 -7.45 -5.42
N PHE A 36 -8.62 -7.43 -6.14
CA PHE A 36 -8.59 -7.43 -7.61
C PHE A 36 -9.17 -8.74 -8.18
N ASN A 37 -8.63 -9.90 -7.78
CA ASN A 37 -9.05 -11.21 -8.30
C ASN A 37 -10.50 -11.55 -7.94
N GLU A 38 -11.00 -11.11 -6.77
CA GLU A 38 -12.38 -11.33 -6.33
C GLU A 38 -13.35 -10.24 -6.82
N LYS A 39 -12.91 -9.27 -7.63
CA LYS A 39 -13.69 -8.11 -8.08
C LYS A 39 -14.34 -7.32 -6.92
N LYS A 40 -13.62 -7.20 -5.81
CA LYS A 40 -14.02 -6.46 -4.59
C LYS A 40 -13.22 -5.17 -4.43
N SER A 41 -13.23 -4.33 -5.47
CA SER A 41 -12.53 -3.05 -5.52
C SER A 41 -12.92 -2.09 -4.37
N THR A 42 -14.12 -2.22 -3.81
CA THR A 42 -14.57 -1.48 -2.62
C THR A 42 -13.73 -1.77 -1.38
N LEU A 43 -13.22 -3.00 -1.21
CA LEU A 43 -12.35 -3.35 -0.09
C LEU A 43 -10.99 -2.66 -0.20
N LEU A 44 -10.48 -2.54 -1.41
CA LEU A 44 -9.23 -1.83 -1.68
C LEU A 44 -9.41 -0.31 -1.50
N HIS A 45 -10.51 0.26 -2.00
CA HIS A 45 -10.83 1.68 -1.83
C HIS A 45 -10.98 2.07 -0.35
N ALA A 46 -11.57 1.20 0.48
CA ALA A 46 -11.68 1.41 1.92
C ALA A 46 -10.32 1.51 2.64
N LYS A 47 -9.24 0.97 2.04
CA LYS A 47 -7.88 1.03 2.59
C LYS A 47 -7.17 2.35 2.28
N PHE A 48 -7.69 3.14 1.33
CA PHE A 48 -7.13 4.43 0.96
C PHE A 48 -7.32 5.45 2.09
N ASP A 49 -6.39 6.40 2.19
CA ASP A 49 -6.59 7.54 3.07
C ASP A 49 -7.73 8.45 2.55
N SER A 50 -8.23 9.33 3.42
CA SER A 50 -9.37 10.20 3.08
C SER A 50 -9.12 11.14 1.89
N LYS A 51 -7.87 11.44 1.57
CA LYS A 51 -7.50 12.29 0.44
C LYS A 51 -7.59 11.48 -0.84
N LEU A 52 -6.94 10.32 -0.87
CA LEU A 52 -6.93 9.41 -2.02
C LEU A 52 -8.33 8.86 -2.31
N GLN A 53 -9.16 8.61 -1.29
CA GLN A 53 -10.57 8.23 -1.48
C GLN A 53 -11.39 9.29 -2.22
N LYS A 54 -11.08 10.57 -2.03
CA LYS A 54 -11.75 11.69 -2.72
C LYS A 54 -11.21 11.88 -4.13
N GLU A 55 -9.90 11.75 -4.31
CA GLU A 55 -9.25 11.84 -5.62
C GLU A 55 -9.67 10.69 -6.55
N LEU A 56 -9.80 9.49 -5.99
CA LEU A 56 -10.27 8.29 -6.68
C LEU A 56 -11.67 7.94 -6.18
N GLU A 57 -12.70 8.58 -6.72
CA GLU A 57 -14.08 8.26 -6.32
C GLU A 57 -14.38 6.77 -6.47
N ALA A 58 -15.01 6.17 -5.46
CA ALA A 58 -15.19 4.72 -5.35
C ALA A 58 -15.76 4.07 -6.62
N LYS A 59 -16.76 4.70 -7.26
CA LYS A 59 -17.40 4.18 -8.48
C LYS A 59 -16.47 4.23 -9.69
N ALA A 60 -15.70 5.31 -9.85
CA ALA A 60 -14.74 5.45 -10.94
C ALA A 60 -13.54 4.52 -10.76
N PHE A 61 -13.06 4.40 -9.52
CA PHE A 61 -12.02 3.44 -9.14
C PHE A 61 -12.46 2.00 -9.43
N ALA A 62 -13.64 1.60 -8.95
CA ALA A 62 -14.19 0.27 -9.20
C ALA A 62 -14.26 -0.06 -10.69
N LYS A 63 -14.82 0.84 -11.50
CA LYS A 63 -14.89 0.67 -12.95
C LYS A 63 -13.51 0.49 -13.59
N SER A 64 -12.51 1.24 -13.13
CA SER A 64 -11.14 1.17 -13.66
C SER A 64 -10.47 -0.16 -13.32
N ILE A 65 -10.63 -0.63 -12.08
CA ILE A 65 -10.12 -1.93 -11.62
C ILE A 65 -10.82 -3.09 -12.34
N ASP A 66 -12.13 -3.03 -12.50
CA ASP A 66 -12.90 -4.08 -13.18
C ASP A 66 -12.52 -4.15 -14.67
N SER A 67 -12.38 -3.00 -15.33
CA SER A 67 -11.90 -2.94 -16.72
C SER A 67 -10.49 -3.50 -16.86
N LEU A 68 -9.62 -3.23 -15.89
CA LEU A 68 -8.25 -3.77 -15.89
C LEU A 68 -8.24 -5.28 -15.66
N HIS A 69 -9.11 -5.79 -14.78
CA HIS A 69 -9.28 -7.23 -14.58
C HIS A 69 -9.77 -7.93 -15.85
N ASP A 70 -10.75 -7.34 -16.53
CA ASP A 70 -11.28 -7.89 -17.79
C ASP A 70 -10.21 -7.91 -18.91
N GLU A 71 -9.28 -6.95 -18.92
CA GLU A 71 -8.17 -6.91 -19.88
C GLU A 71 -7.02 -7.87 -19.51
N LYS A 72 -6.54 -7.79 -18.27
CA LYS A 72 -5.30 -8.45 -17.84
C LYS A 72 -5.51 -9.82 -17.21
N GLY A 73 -6.74 -10.19 -16.84
CA GLY A 73 -7.02 -11.39 -16.05
C GLY A 73 -6.54 -11.24 -14.61
N ASN A 74 -6.43 -12.36 -13.88
CA ASN A 74 -6.07 -12.32 -12.46
C ASN A 74 -4.61 -11.91 -12.21
N ILE A 75 -4.35 -11.30 -11.05
CA ILE A 75 -3.00 -11.14 -10.52
C ILE A 75 -2.47 -12.50 -10.05
N SER A 76 -1.30 -12.88 -10.55
CA SER A 76 -0.61 -14.12 -10.21
C SER A 76 0.46 -13.91 -9.13
N THR A 77 1.42 -13.02 -9.36
CA THR A 77 2.53 -12.72 -8.45
C THR A 77 2.85 -11.23 -8.41
N TYR A 78 3.66 -10.84 -7.43
CA TYR A 78 4.20 -9.49 -7.35
C TYR A 78 5.63 -9.55 -6.81
N GLU A 79 6.49 -8.65 -7.27
CA GLU A 79 7.88 -8.53 -6.85
C GLU A 79 8.26 -7.07 -6.67
N LEU A 80 8.99 -6.76 -5.59
CA LEU A 80 9.51 -5.41 -5.37
C LEU A 80 10.68 -5.18 -6.31
N ILE A 81 10.57 -4.18 -7.19
CA ILE A 81 11.62 -3.86 -8.16
C ILE A 81 12.41 -2.59 -7.80
N MET A 82 11.80 -1.67 -7.05
CA MET A 82 12.44 -0.42 -6.67
C MET A 82 11.82 0.17 -5.41
N GLU A 83 12.66 0.63 -4.50
CA GLU A 83 12.30 1.50 -3.38
C GLU A 83 12.86 2.89 -3.68
N ASP A 84 12.01 3.89 -3.86
CA ASP A 84 12.41 5.28 -4.13
C ASP A 84 11.82 6.20 -3.05
N ASP A 85 12.69 6.74 -2.19
CA ASP A 85 12.39 7.53 -0.98
C ASP A 85 11.30 6.92 -0.08
N LYS A 86 10.04 7.14 -0.45
CA LYS A 86 8.83 6.78 0.29
C LYS A 86 7.95 5.79 -0.49
N GLU A 87 8.17 5.63 -1.78
CA GLU A 87 7.33 4.83 -2.66
C GLU A 87 7.99 3.48 -2.95
N LYS A 88 7.16 2.45 -3.02
CA LYS A 88 7.57 1.12 -3.41
C LYS A 88 6.92 0.78 -4.74
N ASN A 89 7.76 0.40 -5.70
CA ASN A 89 7.34 0.00 -7.03
C ASN A 89 7.40 -1.53 -7.12
N TYR A 90 6.26 -2.13 -7.43
CA TYR A 90 6.12 -3.57 -7.56
C TYR A 90 5.82 -3.93 -9.01
N LEU A 91 6.60 -4.84 -9.58
CA LEU A 91 6.19 -5.54 -10.79
C LEU A 91 5.10 -6.53 -10.40
N VAL A 92 3.95 -6.43 -11.06
CA VAL A 92 2.80 -7.30 -10.83
C VAL A 92 2.52 -8.06 -12.11
N GLU A 93 2.55 -9.37 -12.00
CA GLU A 93 2.26 -10.29 -13.09
C GLU A 93 0.77 -10.63 -13.07
N PHE A 94 0.12 -10.42 -14.20
CA PHE A 94 -1.25 -10.82 -14.47
C PHE A 94 -1.24 -12.04 -15.41
N GLU A 95 -2.40 -12.64 -15.66
CA GLU A 95 -2.54 -13.73 -16.62
C GLU A 95 -2.18 -13.29 -18.06
N ASN A 96 -2.53 -12.06 -18.43
CA ASN A 96 -2.37 -11.51 -19.79
C ASN A 96 -1.39 -10.33 -19.86
N GLY A 97 -0.34 -10.31 -19.02
CA GLY A 97 0.74 -9.32 -19.08
C GLY A 97 1.21 -8.88 -17.70
N SER A 98 2.04 -7.84 -17.66
CA SER A 98 2.58 -7.30 -16.42
C SER A 98 2.44 -5.78 -16.36
N MET A 99 2.37 -5.23 -15.15
CA MET A 99 2.30 -3.78 -14.91
C MET A 99 3.04 -3.43 -13.61
N LEU A 100 3.34 -2.15 -13.44
CA LEU A 100 3.86 -1.61 -12.19
C LEU A 100 2.74 -1.13 -11.28
N ILE A 101 2.77 -1.57 -10.03
CA ILE A 101 2.00 -0.95 -8.94
C ILE A 101 2.93 -0.09 -8.09
N VAL A 102 2.64 1.21 -8.03
CA VAL A 102 3.33 2.18 -7.18
C VAL A 102 2.50 2.39 -5.91
N LEU A 103 3.10 2.12 -4.75
CA LEU A 103 2.44 2.15 -3.45
C LEU A 103 3.20 3.01 -2.46
N TYR A 104 2.46 3.83 -1.72
CA TYR A 104 2.96 4.47 -0.49
C TYR A 104 1.94 4.24 0.64
N LEU A 105 2.43 3.73 1.77
CA LEU A 105 1.64 3.57 2.98
C LEU A 105 1.93 4.73 3.94
N SER A 106 0.88 5.36 4.44
CA SER A 106 0.99 6.38 5.49
C SER A 106 1.31 5.74 6.85
N PRO A 107 1.73 6.53 7.86
CA PRO A 107 2.08 6.04 9.20
C PRO A 107 1.02 5.17 9.89
N ASN A 108 -0.26 5.37 9.56
CA ASN A 108 -1.39 4.60 10.08
C ASN A 108 -1.72 3.33 9.26
N GLY A 109 -0.89 2.99 8.26
CA GLY A 109 -1.08 1.84 7.39
C GLY A 109 -2.20 1.98 6.36
N SER A 110 -2.71 3.19 6.11
CA SER A 110 -3.57 3.49 4.96
C SER A 110 -2.73 3.64 3.68
N ILE A 111 -3.33 3.39 2.53
CA ILE A 111 -2.70 3.67 1.24
C ILE A 111 -2.89 5.16 0.93
N SER A 112 -1.79 5.90 0.82
CA SER A 112 -1.80 7.33 0.53
C SER A 112 -1.34 7.64 -0.91
N LYS A 113 -0.70 6.68 -1.57
CA LYS A 113 -0.44 6.70 -3.02
C LYS A 113 -0.70 5.32 -3.62
N PHE A 114 -1.44 5.29 -4.72
CA PHE A 114 -1.73 4.07 -5.49
C PHE A 114 -1.80 4.40 -6.97
N HIS A 115 -0.88 3.86 -7.76
CA HIS A 115 -0.92 3.96 -9.23
C HIS A 115 -0.62 2.62 -9.87
N ILE A 116 -1.30 2.34 -10.98
CA ILE A 116 -0.99 1.23 -11.87
C ILE A 116 -0.48 1.84 -13.18
N LYS A 117 0.68 1.40 -13.64
CA LYS A 117 1.36 1.92 -14.84
C LYS A 117 1.84 0.76 -15.71
N ASP A 118 1.91 0.97 -17.02
CA ASP A 118 2.56 0.01 -17.90
C ASP A 118 4.05 -0.13 -17.55
N TYR A 119 4.57 -1.35 -17.69
CA TYR A 119 5.99 -1.71 -17.48
C TYR A 119 6.70 -1.87 -18.83
#